data_AF-A0A103ENE2-F1
#
_entry.id   AF-A0A103ENE2-F1
#
_cell.length_a   1.000
_cell.length_b   1.000
_cell.length_c   1.000
_cell.angle_alpha   90.00
_cell.angle_beta   90.00
_cell.angle_gamma   90.00
#
_symmetry.space_group_name_H-M   'P 1'
#
loop_
_entity.id
_entity.type
_entity.pdbx_description
1 polymer ?
#
loop_
_entity_poly.entity_id
_entity_poly.type
_entity_poly.pdbx_seq_one_letter_code
_entity_poly.pdbx_strand_id
1 'polypeptide(L)'
;MNSAIFGDFLEKARSSVREISTEYAQELLATYVPFFDVREESEVDQGIIPGAQACGRSFLEMRVTEQVPDLGLPVVVYCASGVRSVVAGASLRALGYTNVMSLAGGLAAWKAEGLPVVKGASLSSGERNRYGRQIILPQVGIDGQAKLKRARILVIGAGGLGAPCLQYLAAAGVGTIGIVDHDSVDLSNLQRQVIYGVQDIGKPKVSAARDRLLAMNSDVRVSTFADKFDAANALSICRDFDILIDCTDNFTARYLVNDTAITLNLPVIHGAVFQFEGQVALLNHGHGPCYRCIYPESPPSEIAPTCSEAGVIGVVPGVIGTLQAATAIKLVLDLDVEPGFSLIYHALDDAFSKRKLRARANCTCRSGNETVIPKV
;
A
#
# COMPACT_ATOMS: atom_id res chain seq x y z
N MET A 1 16.86 -14.34 47.25
CA MET A 1 15.80 -15.24 47.78
C MET A 1 14.64 -15.46 46.80
N ASN A 2 14.79 -15.14 45.50
CA ASN A 2 13.67 -15.08 44.54
C ASN A 2 13.85 -15.95 43.26
N SER A 3 14.88 -16.82 43.19
CA SER A 3 15.18 -17.58 41.95
C SER A 3 14.58 -18.99 41.92
N ALA A 4 14.38 -19.67 43.07
CA ALA A 4 13.88 -21.05 43.09
C ALA A 4 12.41 -21.15 42.67
N ILE A 5 11.53 -20.31 43.25
CA ILE A 5 10.09 -20.30 42.93
C ILE A 5 9.84 -20.01 41.46
N PHE A 6 10.55 -19.03 40.90
CA PHE A 6 10.42 -18.69 39.47
C PHE A 6 11.03 -19.77 38.57
N GLY A 7 12.13 -20.40 38.99
CA GLY A 7 12.72 -21.56 38.31
C GLY A 7 11.75 -22.73 38.21
N ASP A 8 11.16 -23.13 39.34
CA ASP A 8 10.18 -24.23 39.40
C ASP A 8 8.94 -23.93 38.55
N PHE A 9 8.48 -22.68 38.55
CA PHE A 9 7.38 -22.24 37.70
C PHE A 9 7.73 -22.35 36.21
N LEU A 10 8.94 -21.92 35.81
CA LEU A 10 9.41 -22.02 34.44
C LEU A 10 9.57 -23.48 34.00
N GLU A 11 10.06 -24.37 34.85
CA GLU A 11 10.14 -25.80 34.51
C GLU A 11 8.76 -26.41 34.25
N LYS A 12 7.77 -26.09 35.10
CA LYS A 12 6.37 -26.49 34.87
C LYS A 12 5.79 -25.90 33.58
N ALA A 13 6.12 -24.66 33.26
CA ALA A 13 5.67 -24.05 32.01
C ALA A 13 6.31 -24.75 30.80
N ARG A 14 7.62 -25.05 30.85
CA ARG A 14 8.35 -25.79 29.79
C ARG A 14 7.79 -27.19 29.57
N SER A 15 7.35 -27.90 30.62
CA SER A 15 6.75 -29.23 30.44
C SER A 15 5.36 -29.20 29.78
N SER A 16 4.69 -28.04 29.79
CA SER A 16 3.35 -27.85 29.19
C SER A 16 3.36 -27.35 27.74
N VAL A 17 4.48 -26.78 27.28
CA VAL A 17 4.60 -26.14 25.96
C VAL A 17 5.70 -26.83 25.17
N ARG A 18 5.42 -27.19 23.92
CA ARG A 18 6.44 -27.77 23.03
C ARG A 18 7.41 -26.67 22.60
N GLU A 19 8.66 -26.74 23.00
CA GLU A 19 9.70 -25.90 22.41
C GLU A 19 10.13 -26.44 21.04
N ILE A 20 10.34 -25.54 20.09
CA ILE A 20 10.73 -25.87 18.71
C ILE A 20 12.03 -25.16 18.34
N SER A 21 12.81 -25.77 17.46
CA SER A 21 14.02 -25.15 16.90
C SER A 21 13.67 -24.09 15.85
N THR A 22 14.65 -23.27 15.51
CA THR A 22 14.60 -22.27 14.44
C THR A 22 14.39 -22.91 13.06
N GLU A 23 14.95 -24.09 12.79
CA GLU A 23 14.75 -24.81 11.52
C GLU A 23 13.30 -25.26 11.37
N TYR A 24 12.74 -25.90 12.39
CA TYR A 24 11.34 -26.33 12.35
C TYR A 24 10.39 -25.12 12.32
N ALA A 25 10.74 -24.02 12.99
CA ALA A 25 9.98 -22.78 12.90
C ALA A 25 9.96 -22.19 11.47
N GLN A 26 11.04 -22.31 10.69
CA GLN A 26 11.05 -21.91 9.29
C GLN A 26 10.12 -22.76 8.43
N GLU A 27 10.12 -24.08 8.64
CA GLU A 27 9.18 -24.99 7.96
C GLU A 27 7.73 -24.59 8.25
N LEU A 28 7.41 -24.27 9.52
CA LEU A 28 6.08 -23.83 9.92
C LEU A 28 5.69 -22.49 9.30
N LEU A 29 6.61 -21.53 9.21
CA LEU A 29 6.38 -20.24 8.53
C LEU A 29 5.99 -20.43 7.06
N ALA A 30 6.58 -21.41 6.37
CA ALA A 30 6.24 -21.73 4.99
C ALA A 30 4.83 -22.33 4.83
N THR A 31 4.21 -22.79 5.92
CA THR A 31 2.89 -23.45 5.95
C THR A 31 1.76 -22.57 6.51
N TYR A 32 1.98 -21.26 6.65
CA TYR A 32 1.00 -20.29 7.17
C TYR A 32 0.54 -20.51 8.62
N VAL A 33 1.36 -21.18 9.44
CA VAL A 33 1.10 -21.25 10.89
C VAL A 33 1.24 -19.85 11.50
N PRO A 34 0.32 -19.39 12.38
CA PRO A 34 0.40 -18.07 12.99
C PRO A 34 1.52 -17.98 14.04
N PHE A 35 2.33 -16.91 13.93
CA PHE A 35 3.42 -16.58 14.86
C PHE A 35 3.08 -15.31 15.64
N PHE A 36 3.25 -15.34 16.97
CA PHE A 36 3.04 -14.20 17.86
C PHE A 36 4.31 -13.83 18.61
N ASP A 37 4.74 -12.58 18.44
CA ASP A 37 5.84 -11.97 19.18
C ASP A 37 5.30 -11.39 20.48
N VAL A 38 5.63 -12.02 21.61
CA VAL A 38 5.14 -11.61 22.94
C VAL A 38 6.01 -10.57 23.63
N ARG A 39 6.95 -9.96 22.90
CA ARG A 39 7.77 -8.86 23.41
C ARG A 39 6.99 -7.56 23.50
N GLU A 40 7.54 -6.63 24.26
CA GLU A 40 6.98 -5.28 24.33
C GLU A 40 7.28 -4.50 23.06
N GLU A 41 6.50 -3.44 22.81
CA GLU A 41 6.53 -2.67 21.57
C GLU A 41 7.93 -2.14 21.22
N SER A 42 8.67 -1.61 22.20
CA SER A 42 10.03 -1.08 22.00
C SER A 42 11.05 -2.14 21.54
N GLU A 43 10.78 -3.43 21.83
CA GLU A 43 11.61 -4.54 21.36
C GLU A 43 11.18 -5.00 19.95
N VAL A 44 9.88 -4.95 19.67
CA VAL A 44 9.29 -5.26 18.36
C VAL A 44 9.82 -4.30 17.29
N ASP A 45 10.00 -3.03 17.63
CA ASP A 45 10.59 -1.99 16.76
C ASP A 45 12.01 -2.36 16.26
N GLN A 46 12.71 -3.23 16.99
CA GLN A 46 14.06 -3.72 16.63
C GLN A 46 14.02 -4.91 15.65
N GLY A 47 12.84 -5.22 15.13
CA GLY A 47 12.58 -6.27 14.16
C GLY A 47 11.92 -7.50 14.78
N ILE A 48 11.06 -8.14 13.98
CA ILE A 48 10.30 -9.35 14.29
C ILE A 48 10.59 -10.43 13.24
N ILE A 49 10.16 -11.66 13.49
CA ILE A 49 10.19 -12.74 12.50
C ILE A 49 9.23 -12.38 11.34
N PRO A 50 9.62 -12.54 10.07
CA PRO A 50 8.76 -12.25 8.92
C PRO A 50 7.42 -12.98 9.02
N GLY A 51 6.31 -12.25 8.83
CA GLY A 51 4.96 -12.81 8.93
C GLY A 51 4.44 -12.99 10.35
N ALA A 52 5.27 -12.77 11.38
CA ALA A 52 4.81 -12.78 12.77
C ALA A 52 4.02 -11.52 13.12
N GLN A 53 3.18 -11.65 14.14
CA GLN A 53 2.37 -10.56 14.66
C GLN A 53 2.90 -10.09 16.01
N ALA A 54 3.01 -8.77 16.16
CA ALA A 54 3.34 -8.18 17.45
C ALA A 54 2.16 -8.25 18.41
N CYS A 55 2.31 -9.01 19.49
CA CYS A 55 1.28 -9.19 20.49
C CYS A 55 1.90 -9.26 21.88
N GLY A 56 2.21 -8.08 22.43
CA GLY A 56 2.78 -7.94 23.77
C GLY A 56 2.01 -8.76 24.81
N ARG A 57 2.73 -9.23 25.83
CA ARG A 57 2.23 -10.25 26.76
C ARG A 57 0.86 -9.93 27.37
N SER A 58 0.58 -8.66 27.62
CA SER A 58 -0.67 -8.17 28.26
C SER A 58 -1.96 -8.45 27.47
N PHE A 59 -1.88 -8.70 26.16
CA PHE A 59 -3.06 -8.89 25.30
C PHE A 59 -3.09 -10.26 24.60
N LEU A 60 -2.14 -11.14 24.91
CA LEU A 60 -1.92 -12.38 24.18
C LEU A 60 -3.18 -13.26 24.13
N GLU A 61 -3.76 -13.55 25.28
CA GLU A 61 -4.89 -14.44 25.42
C GLU A 61 -6.07 -14.00 24.54
N MET A 62 -6.41 -12.72 24.62
CA MET A 62 -7.49 -12.10 23.85
C MET A 62 -7.21 -12.16 22.34
N ARG A 63 -6.03 -11.71 21.91
CA ARG A 63 -5.64 -11.63 20.50
C ARG A 63 -5.58 -13.00 19.83
N VAL A 64 -5.01 -13.99 20.50
CA VAL A 64 -4.90 -15.34 19.95
C VAL A 64 -6.29 -15.97 19.81
N THR A 65 -7.19 -15.79 20.78
CA THR A 65 -8.59 -16.29 20.66
C THR A 65 -9.42 -15.60 19.58
N GLU A 66 -9.14 -14.34 19.26
CA GLU A 66 -9.81 -13.64 18.17
C GLU A 66 -9.35 -14.16 16.80
N GLN A 67 -8.08 -14.51 16.65
CA GLN A 67 -7.49 -14.86 15.36
C GLN A 67 -7.42 -16.35 15.08
N VAL A 68 -7.30 -17.16 16.11
CA VAL A 68 -7.19 -18.62 16.04
C VAL A 68 -8.29 -19.23 16.91
N PRO A 69 -9.58 -19.07 16.52
CA PRO A 69 -10.69 -19.53 17.36
C PRO A 69 -10.75 -21.06 17.52
N ASP A 70 -10.12 -21.81 16.61
CA ASP A 70 -9.97 -23.27 16.73
C ASP A 70 -8.75 -23.63 17.60
N LEU A 71 -9.04 -24.16 18.79
CA LEU A 71 -8.05 -24.56 19.80
C LEU A 71 -7.15 -25.73 19.37
N GLY A 72 -7.48 -26.42 18.27
CA GLY A 72 -6.70 -27.49 17.66
C GLY A 72 -5.56 -27.01 16.76
N LEU A 73 -5.67 -25.79 16.23
CA LEU A 73 -4.73 -25.28 15.24
C LEU A 73 -3.36 -24.94 15.88
N PRO A 74 -2.26 -25.15 15.14
CA PRO A 74 -0.93 -24.80 15.61
C PRO A 74 -0.79 -23.30 15.82
N VAL A 75 -0.18 -22.91 16.94
CA VAL A 75 0.20 -21.52 17.26
C VAL A 75 1.64 -21.50 17.72
N VAL A 76 2.45 -20.60 17.16
CA VAL A 76 3.83 -20.38 17.61
C VAL A 76 3.92 -19.06 18.35
N VAL A 77 4.49 -19.06 19.55
CA VAL A 77 4.84 -17.85 20.32
C VAL A 77 6.34 -17.72 20.46
N TYR A 78 6.87 -16.51 20.42
CA TYR A 78 8.29 -16.28 20.70
C TYR A 78 8.50 -14.94 21.41
N CYS A 79 9.63 -14.81 22.10
CA CYS A 79 10.07 -13.56 22.69
C CYS A 79 11.55 -13.30 22.38
N ALA A 80 12.24 -12.47 23.16
CA ALA A 80 13.66 -12.18 22.93
C ALA A 80 14.56 -13.43 23.10
N SER A 81 14.33 -14.24 24.13
CA SER A 81 15.22 -15.34 24.55
C SER A 81 14.53 -16.70 24.77
N GLY A 82 13.21 -16.78 24.54
CA GLY A 82 12.40 -17.99 24.77
C GLY A 82 11.76 -18.10 26.16
N VAL A 83 12.22 -17.34 27.17
CA VAL A 83 11.70 -17.46 28.55
C VAL A 83 10.25 -16.96 28.67
N ARG A 84 9.96 -15.76 28.18
CA ARG A 84 8.59 -15.19 28.22
C ARG A 84 7.60 -15.96 27.35
N SER A 85 8.04 -16.47 26.20
CA SER A 85 7.17 -17.19 25.27
C SER A 85 6.71 -18.54 25.82
N VAL A 86 7.53 -19.22 26.63
CA VAL A 86 7.09 -20.43 27.34
C VAL A 86 5.97 -20.12 28.33
N VAL A 87 6.09 -19.04 29.12
CA VAL A 87 5.03 -18.62 30.06
C VAL A 87 3.76 -18.22 29.31
N ALA A 88 3.90 -17.46 28.23
CA ALA A 88 2.81 -17.12 27.31
C ALA A 88 2.12 -18.38 26.75
N GLY A 89 2.89 -19.36 26.27
CA GLY A 89 2.36 -20.60 25.74
C GLY A 89 1.61 -21.41 26.79
N ALA A 90 2.09 -21.44 28.04
CA ALA A 90 1.42 -22.12 29.14
C ALA A 90 0.06 -21.49 29.46
N SER A 91 -0.05 -20.16 29.34
CA SER A 91 -1.34 -19.47 29.49
C SER A 91 -2.32 -19.81 28.35
N LEU A 92 -1.85 -19.93 27.11
CA LEU A 92 -2.68 -20.40 25.99
C LEU A 92 -3.10 -21.87 26.18
N ARG A 93 -2.21 -22.74 26.68
CA ARG A 93 -2.56 -24.12 27.06
C ARG A 93 -3.66 -24.16 28.12
N ALA A 94 -3.58 -23.30 29.14
CA ALA A 94 -4.59 -23.19 30.18
C ALA A 94 -5.96 -22.73 29.65
N LEU A 95 -6.00 -22.00 28.53
CA LEU A 95 -7.24 -21.65 27.81
C LEU A 95 -7.80 -22.79 26.95
N GLY A 96 -7.07 -23.90 26.81
CA GLY A 96 -7.51 -25.09 26.08
C GLY A 96 -6.84 -25.29 24.71
N TYR A 97 -5.89 -24.45 24.31
CA TYR A 97 -5.14 -24.70 23.07
C TYR A 97 -4.32 -25.99 23.18
N THR A 98 -4.43 -26.84 22.17
CA THR A 98 -3.83 -28.18 22.18
C THR A 98 -2.51 -28.25 21.40
N ASN A 99 -2.20 -27.24 20.59
CA ASN A 99 -1.02 -27.21 19.72
C ASN A 99 -0.25 -25.88 19.82
N VAL A 100 0.19 -25.54 21.04
CA VAL A 100 0.99 -24.35 21.30
C VAL A 100 2.48 -24.70 21.31
N MET A 101 3.25 -23.95 20.54
CA MET A 101 4.70 -24.11 20.40
C MET A 101 5.42 -22.82 20.80
N SER A 102 6.58 -22.94 21.46
CA SER A 102 7.46 -21.80 21.79
C SER A 102 8.77 -21.91 21.03
N LEU A 103 9.22 -20.83 20.39
CA LEU A 103 10.53 -20.81 19.74
C LEU A 103 11.66 -20.85 20.78
N ALA A 104 12.45 -21.93 20.77
CA ALA A 104 13.59 -22.09 21.65
C ALA A 104 14.64 -21.00 21.37
N GLY A 105 15.16 -20.37 22.44
CA GLY A 105 16.11 -19.25 22.32
C GLY A 105 15.54 -17.95 21.74
N GLY A 106 14.26 -17.93 21.35
CA GLY A 106 13.55 -16.76 20.86
C GLY A 106 14.19 -16.09 19.64
N LEU A 107 13.96 -14.78 19.50
CA LEU A 107 14.50 -13.99 18.40
C LEU A 107 16.04 -13.90 18.45
N ALA A 108 16.66 -14.04 19.62
CA ALA A 108 18.12 -14.03 19.74
C ALA A 108 18.75 -15.23 19.01
N ALA A 109 18.23 -16.44 19.21
CA ALA A 109 18.68 -17.63 18.48
C ALA A 109 18.41 -17.50 16.97
N TRP A 110 17.21 -17.04 16.61
CA TRP A 110 16.85 -16.75 15.22
C TRP A 110 17.86 -15.82 14.52
N LYS A 111 18.23 -14.71 15.18
CA LYS A 111 19.23 -13.77 14.67
C LYS A 111 20.64 -14.35 14.64
N ALA A 112 21.02 -15.16 15.64
CA ALA A 112 22.34 -15.78 15.72
C ALA A 112 22.61 -16.74 14.55
N GLU A 113 21.56 -17.36 14.02
CA GLU A 113 21.61 -18.22 12.83
C GLU A 113 21.52 -17.44 11.51
N GLY A 114 21.52 -16.11 11.56
CA GLY A 114 21.50 -15.26 10.37
C GLY A 114 20.14 -15.21 9.66
N LEU A 115 19.06 -15.64 10.32
CA LEU A 115 17.72 -15.66 9.74
C LEU A 115 17.12 -14.25 9.64
N PRO A 116 16.29 -13.99 8.61
CA PRO A 116 15.79 -12.65 8.33
C PRO A 116 14.91 -12.17 9.48
N VAL A 117 15.08 -10.91 9.85
CA VAL A 117 14.11 -10.19 10.66
C VAL A 117 13.56 -9.06 9.82
N VAL A 118 12.23 -8.94 9.80
CA VAL A 118 11.64 -7.72 9.26
C VAL A 118 11.62 -6.72 10.38
N LYS A 119 12.22 -5.55 10.17
CA LYS A 119 11.73 -4.35 10.84
C LYS A 119 10.37 -4.08 10.24
N GLY A 120 9.38 -4.85 10.71
CA GLY A 120 7.98 -4.61 10.39
C GLY A 120 7.74 -3.15 10.71
N ALA A 121 7.10 -2.44 9.78
CA ALA A 121 6.71 -1.07 9.97
C ALA A 121 5.68 -1.02 11.11
N SER A 122 6.13 -1.23 12.35
CA SER A 122 5.36 -1.03 13.56
C SER A 122 4.90 0.42 13.49
N LEU A 123 3.61 0.57 13.70
CA LEU A 123 3.03 1.89 13.80
C LEU A 123 3.45 2.43 15.16
N SER A 124 4.16 3.54 15.16
CA SER A 124 4.43 4.28 16.38
C SER A 124 3.12 4.64 17.07
N SER A 125 3.17 4.97 18.36
CA SER A 125 2.00 5.47 19.09
C SER A 125 1.33 6.68 18.40
N GLY A 126 2.12 7.56 17.78
CA GLY A 126 1.61 8.68 16.99
C GLY A 126 0.81 8.22 15.76
N GLU A 127 1.35 7.26 15.01
CA GLU A 127 0.68 6.68 13.84
C GLU A 127 -0.58 5.90 14.22
N ARG A 128 -0.55 5.12 15.31
CA ARG A 128 -1.74 4.41 15.79
C ARG A 128 -2.85 5.37 16.21
N ASN A 129 -2.51 6.49 16.84
CA ASN A 129 -3.49 7.52 17.18
C ASN A 129 -4.05 8.21 15.91
N ARG A 130 -3.16 8.60 14.98
CA ARG A 130 -3.53 9.24 13.70
C ARG A 130 -4.47 8.37 12.87
N TYR A 131 -4.12 7.09 12.72
CA TYR A 131 -4.84 6.15 11.85
C TYR A 131 -5.87 5.29 12.59
N GLY A 132 -6.17 5.57 13.86
CA GLY A 132 -7.03 4.73 14.70
C GLY A 132 -8.38 4.40 14.05
N ARG A 133 -8.99 5.37 13.34
CA ARG A 133 -10.26 5.18 12.62
C ARG A 133 -10.16 4.25 11.41
N GLN A 134 -8.98 4.13 10.79
CA GLN A 134 -8.73 3.17 9.72
C GLN A 134 -8.44 1.79 10.32
N ILE A 135 -7.60 1.74 11.36
CA ILE A 135 -7.16 0.50 12.02
C ILE A 135 -8.33 -0.31 12.60
N ILE A 136 -9.39 0.34 13.10
CA ILE A 136 -10.57 -0.38 13.61
C ILE A 136 -11.34 -1.16 12.53
N LEU A 137 -11.13 -0.86 11.25
CA LEU A 137 -11.81 -1.56 10.16
C LEU A 137 -11.18 -2.95 9.99
N PRO A 138 -11.96 -4.04 9.98
CA PRO A 138 -11.42 -5.41 9.84
C PRO A 138 -10.57 -5.61 8.58
N GLN A 139 -10.90 -4.91 7.49
CA GLN A 139 -10.18 -4.96 6.22
C GLN A 139 -8.83 -4.23 6.25
N VAL A 140 -8.60 -3.40 7.26
CA VAL A 140 -7.35 -2.64 7.44
C VAL A 140 -6.58 -3.23 8.61
N GLY A 141 -7.09 -3.15 9.83
CA GLY A 141 -6.36 -3.60 11.02
C GLY A 141 -5.00 -2.90 11.19
N ILE A 142 -4.18 -3.42 12.09
CA ILE A 142 -2.79 -2.98 12.24
C ILE A 142 -1.96 -3.39 11.02
N ASP A 143 -2.20 -4.59 10.50
CA ASP A 143 -1.40 -5.15 9.41
C ASP A 143 -1.60 -4.42 8.09
N GLY A 144 -2.85 -4.10 7.72
CA GLY A 144 -3.17 -3.32 6.54
C GLY A 144 -2.66 -1.89 6.63
N GLN A 145 -2.71 -1.26 7.80
CA GLN A 145 -2.08 0.04 7.99
C GLN A 145 -0.56 -0.03 7.88
N ALA A 146 0.06 -1.13 8.33
CA ALA A 146 1.48 -1.37 8.12
C ALA A 146 1.82 -1.65 6.64
N LYS A 147 0.90 -2.25 5.85
CA LYS A 147 1.03 -2.35 4.38
C LYS A 147 1.00 -0.97 3.73
N LEU A 148 0.05 -0.10 4.12
CA LEU A 148 0.00 1.30 3.68
C LEU A 148 1.32 2.03 3.95
N LYS A 149 1.85 1.90 5.18
CA LYS A 149 3.14 2.49 5.57
C LYS A 149 4.34 1.98 4.76
N ARG A 150 4.27 0.78 4.17
CA ARG A 150 5.33 0.24 3.30
C ARG A 150 5.17 0.58 1.83
N ALA A 151 3.94 0.88 1.40
CA ALA A 151 3.63 1.11 0.00
C ALA A 151 4.30 2.37 -0.56
N ARG A 152 4.71 2.26 -1.83
CA ARG A 152 5.30 3.34 -2.62
C ARG A 152 4.41 3.58 -3.84
N ILE A 153 3.78 4.73 -3.90
CA ILE A 153 2.83 5.08 -4.97
C ILE A 153 3.32 6.30 -5.73
N LEU A 154 3.38 6.21 -7.06
CA LEU A 154 3.71 7.34 -7.93
C LEU A 154 2.45 7.96 -8.50
N VAL A 155 2.24 9.25 -8.28
CA VAL A 155 1.19 10.05 -8.93
C VAL A 155 1.81 10.89 -10.04
N ILE A 156 1.35 10.68 -11.27
CA ILE A 156 1.85 11.35 -12.47
C ILE A 156 0.82 12.42 -12.86
N GLY A 157 1.16 13.68 -12.60
CA GLY A 157 0.27 14.83 -12.67
C GLY A 157 -0.28 15.23 -11.30
N ALA A 158 0.04 16.44 -10.85
CA ALA A 158 -0.45 17.08 -9.62
C ALA A 158 -1.58 18.08 -9.90
N GLY A 159 -2.33 17.85 -10.99
CA GLY A 159 -3.46 18.67 -11.42
C GLY A 159 -4.77 18.38 -10.68
N GLY A 160 -5.91 18.57 -11.35
CA GLY A 160 -7.24 18.43 -10.72
C GLY A 160 -7.53 17.02 -10.21
N LEU A 161 -7.02 15.99 -10.89
CA LEU A 161 -7.10 14.59 -10.47
C LEU A 161 -6.09 14.28 -9.35
N GLY A 162 -4.84 14.72 -9.55
CA GLY A 162 -3.74 14.43 -8.64
C GLY A 162 -3.90 15.09 -7.27
N ALA A 163 -4.39 16.33 -7.21
CA ALA A 163 -4.55 17.09 -5.98
C ALA A 163 -5.34 16.35 -4.87
N PRO A 164 -6.61 15.92 -5.08
CA PRO A 164 -7.34 15.13 -4.10
C PRO A 164 -6.72 13.75 -3.88
N CYS A 165 -6.16 13.12 -4.93
CA CYS A 165 -5.54 11.81 -4.83
C CYS A 165 -4.37 11.83 -3.83
N LEU A 166 -3.44 12.77 -4.01
CA LEU A 166 -2.29 13.01 -3.16
C LEU A 166 -2.69 13.28 -1.70
N GLN A 167 -3.72 14.11 -1.48
CA GLN A 167 -4.23 14.41 -0.14
C GLN A 167 -4.70 13.14 0.57
N TYR A 168 -5.51 12.30 -0.09
CA TYR A 168 -6.04 11.09 0.53
C TYR A 168 -5.01 9.98 0.70
N LEU A 169 -4.03 9.84 -0.21
CA LEU A 169 -2.92 8.90 -0.02
C LEU A 169 -2.06 9.27 1.19
N ALA A 170 -1.73 10.57 1.33
CA ALA A 170 -0.98 11.05 2.49
C ALA A 170 -1.78 10.88 3.78
N ALA A 171 -3.07 11.24 3.79
CA ALA A 171 -3.94 11.07 4.94
C ALA A 171 -4.13 9.58 5.34
N ALA A 172 -4.15 8.68 4.36
CA ALA A 172 -4.21 7.24 4.58
C ALA A 172 -2.91 6.63 5.14
N GLY A 173 -1.81 7.39 5.13
CA GLY A 173 -0.52 6.91 5.63
C GLY A 173 0.22 6.01 4.64
N VAL A 174 0.07 6.27 3.33
CA VAL A 174 0.94 5.67 2.32
C VAL A 174 2.38 6.10 2.58
N GLY A 175 3.27 5.13 2.73
CA GLY A 175 4.64 5.36 3.22
C GLY A 175 5.46 6.28 2.34
N THR A 176 5.47 6.04 1.03
CA THR A 176 6.17 6.89 0.06
C THR A 176 5.23 7.31 -1.06
N ILE A 177 5.14 8.61 -1.30
CA ILE A 177 4.35 9.21 -2.37
C ILE A 177 5.31 9.92 -3.33
N GLY A 178 5.41 9.43 -4.55
CA GLY A 178 6.10 10.11 -5.64
C GLY A 178 5.14 11.06 -6.36
N ILE A 179 5.63 12.24 -6.74
CA ILE A 179 4.87 13.24 -7.49
C ILE A 179 5.69 13.66 -8.71
N VAL A 180 5.15 13.45 -9.91
CA VAL A 180 5.73 13.96 -11.16
C VAL A 180 4.82 15.03 -11.72
N ASP A 181 5.33 16.25 -11.86
CA ASP A 181 4.65 17.33 -12.57
C ASP A 181 5.70 18.39 -12.94
N HIS A 182 5.55 18.98 -14.12
CA HIS A 182 6.47 19.99 -14.66
C HIS A 182 5.93 21.41 -14.56
N ASP A 183 4.64 21.56 -14.25
CA ASP A 183 3.98 22.86 -14.20
C ASP A 183 4.22 23.58 -12.86
N SER A 184 3.99 24.89 -12.91
CA SER A 184 3.78 25.73 -11.72
C SER A 184 2.30 25.92 -11.43
N VAL A 185 1.97 26.27 -10.20
CA VAL A 185 0.61 26.63 -9.79
C VAL A 185 0.19 27.94 -10.44
N ASP A 186 -1.00 27.96 -11.03
CA ASP A 186 -1.59 29.15 -11.67
C ASP A 186 -2.96 29.50 -11.05
N LEU A 187 -3.39 30.77 -11.16
CA LEU A 187 -4.69 31.20 -10.63
C LEU A 187 -5.86 30.40 -11.22
N SER A 188 -5.83 30.11 -12.52
CA SER A 188 -6.86 29.34 -13.23
C SER A 188 -6.99 27.89 -12.75
N ASN A 189 -5.96 27.39 -12.04
CA ASN A 189 -5.92 26.04 -11.53
C ASN A 189 -6.71 25.88 -10.22
N LEU A 190 -6.83 26.96 -9.43
CA LEU A 190 -7.35 26.91 -8.06
C LEU A 190 -8.83 26.50 -7.97
N GLN A 191 -9.60 26.64 -9.06
CA GLN A 191 -11.00 26.19 -9.10
C GLN A 191 -11.16 24.66 -8.99
N ARG A 192 -10.11 23.87 -9.26
CA ARG A 192 -10.15 22.39 -9.24
C ARG A 192 -8.95 21.72 -8.58
N GLN A 193 -7.83 22.42 -8.38
CA GLN A 193 -6.62 21.88 -7.76
C GLN A 193 -6.57 22.24 -6.27
N VAL A 194 -7.46 21.63 -5.50
CA VAL A 194 -7.78 21.98 -4.09
C VAL A 194 -6.66 21.70 -3.06
N ILE A 195 -5.50 21.22 -3.51
CA ILE A 195 -4.30 21.09 -2.68
C ILE A 195 -3.54 22.42 -2.54
N TYR A 196 -3.73 23.36 -3.48
CA TYR A 196 -3.04 24.65 -3.54
C TYR A 196 -3.90 25.81 -3.03
N GLY A 197 -3.25 26.91 -2.63
CA GLY A 197 -3.90 28.19 -2.38
C GLY A 197 -3.30 29.34 -3.19
N VAL A 198 -3.84 30.55 -2.99
CA VAL A 198 -3.37 31.78 -3.68
C VAL A 198 -1.89 32.06 -3.40
N GLN A 199 -1.40 31.72 -2.20
CA GLN A 199 0.00 31.86 -1.80
C GLN A 199 0.98 30.93 -2.54
N ASP A 200 0.47 29.96 -3.30
CA ASP A 200 1.29 28.98 -4.01
C ASP A 200 1.47 29.32 -5.49
N ILE A 201 0.77 30.33 -6.01
CA ILE A 201 0.89 30.78 -7.40
C ILE A 201 2.36 31.04 -7.77
N GLY A 202 2.79 30.48 -8.89
CA GLY A 202 4.16 30.56 -9.41
C GLY A 202 5.12 29.50 -8.86
N LYS A 203 4.78 28.80 -7.77
CA LYS A 203 5.61 27.70 -7.25
C LYS A 203 5.44 26.45 -8.13
N PRO A 204 6.50 25.61 -8.28
CA PRO A 204 6.36 24.30 -8.90
C PRO A 204 5.30 23.47 -8.18
N LYS A 205 4.38 22.87 -8.93
CA LYS A 205 3.25 22.07 -8.40
C LYS A 205 3.71 20.96 -7.47
N VAL A 206 4.80 20.27 -7.83
CA VAL A 206 5.36 19.18 -7.02
C VAL A 206 5.84 19.65 -5.65
N SER A 207 6.49 20.82 -5.59
CA SER A 207 7.00 21.39 -4.33
C SER A 207 5.86 21.88 -3.45
N ALA A 208 4.90 22.62 -4.02
CA ALA A 208 3.74 23.10 -3.28
C ALA A 208 2.87 21.94 -2.76
N ALA A 209 2.70 20.87 -3.56
CA ALA A 209 1.98 19.68 -3.15
C ALA A 209 2.71 18.98 -2.00
N ARG A 210 4.02 18.73 -2.14
CA ARG A 210 4.86 18.14 -1.09
C ARG A 210 4.71 18.85 0.24
N ASP A 211 4.87 20.18 0.24
CA ASP A 211 4.80 20.97 1.47
C ASP A 211 3.42 20.86 2.11
N ARG A 212 2.35 20.81 1.31
CA ARG A 212 0.99 20.59 1.80
C ARG A 212 0.78 19.19 2.38
N LEU A 213 1.31 18.15 1.74
CA LEU A 213 1.22 16.77 2.23
C LEU A 213 1.99 16.59 3.54
N LEU A 214 3.21 17.13 3.64
CA LEU A 214 4.02 17.04 4.86
C LEU A 214 3.42 17.86 6.03
N ALA A 215 2.76 18.99 5.74
CA ALA A 215 2.01 19.74 6.74
C ALA A 215 0.77 18.96 7.24
N MET A 216 0.18 18.10 6.40
CA MET A 216 -0.95 17.24 6.77
C MET A 216 -0.49 16.01 7.54
N ASN A 217 0.55 15.34 7.04
CA ASN A 217 1.08 14.11 7.59
C ASN A 217 2.60 14.09 7.46
N SER A 218 3.31 14.37 8.55
CA SER A 218 4.77 14.37 8.61
C SER A 218 5.39 12.97 8.59
N ASP A 219 4.59 11.92 8.75
CA ASP A 219 5.06 10.53 8.86
C ASP A 219 5.28 9.89 7.47
N VAL A 220 4.78 10.51 6.40
CA VAL A 220 4.96 10.02 5.02
C VAL A 220 6.20 10.62 4.37
N ARG A 221 6.81 9.87 3.47
CA ARG A 221 7.88 10.36 2.60
C ARG A 221 7.30 10.84 1.28
N VAL A 222 7.72 12.02 0.84
CA VAL A 222 7.30 12.56 -0.45
C VAL A 222 8.51 12.81 -1.33
N SER A 223 8.52 12.19 -2.51
CA SER A 223 9.56 12.36 -3.54
C SER A 223 8.99 13.17 -4.70
N THR A 224 9.69 14.21 -5.12
CA THR A 224 9.22 15.14 -6.16
C THR A 224 10.11 15.08 -7.38
N PHE A 225 9.50 14.99 -8.56
CA PHE A 225 10.17 15.03 -9.87
C PHE A 225 9.58 16.22 -10.65
N ALA A 226 10.31 17.33 -10.68
CA ALA A 226 9.88 18.60 -11.27
C ALA A 226 10.17 18.66 -12.78
N ASP A 227 9.98 17.54 -13.49
CA ASP A 227 10.33 17.37 -14.89
C ASP A 227 9.13 16.87 -15.67
N LYS A 228 9.13 17.12 -16.99
CA LYS A 228 8.13 16.55 -17.88
C LYS A 228 8.31 15.03 -17.90
N PHE A 229 7.23 14.28 -17.67
CA PHE A 229 7.27 12.83 -17.75
C PHE A 229 7.44 12.39 -19.22
N ASP A 230 8.59 11.80 -19.55
CA ASP A 230 8.99 11.46 -20.91
C ASP A 230 9.75 10.13 -20.99
N ALA A 231 10.06 9.69 -22.21
CA ALA A 231 10.72 8.40 -22.44
C ALA A 231 12.12 8.30 -21.79
N ALA A 232 12.81 9.43 -21.58
CA ALA A 232 14.14 9.45 -21.00
C ALA A 232 14.12 9.21 -19.48
N ASN A 233 13.06 9.64 -18.79
CA ASN A 233 12.96 9.52 -17.33
C ASN A 233 11.93 8.49 -16.82
N ALA A 234 10.99 8.04 -17.66
CA ALA A 234 9.87 7.22 -17.22
C ALA A 234 10.28 5.93 -16.50
N LEU A 235 11.18 5.15 -17.09
CA LEU A 235 11.64 3.89 -16.47
C LEU A 235 12.39 4.11 -15.16
N SER A 236 13.27 5.11 -15.11
CA SER A 236 14.06 5.39 -13.91
C SER A 236 13.20 5.90 -12.76
N ILE A 237 12.16 6.68 -13.04
CA ILE A 237 11.24 7.17 -12.01
C ILE A 237 10.34 6.02 -11.54
N CYS A 238 9.68 5.29 -12.45
CA CYS A 238 8.66 4.32 -12.09
C CYS A 238 9.18 3.08 -11.37
N ARG A 239 10.45 2.67 -11.57
CA ARG A 239 11.01 1.43 -11.00
C ARG A 239 11.05 1.37 -9.47
N ASP A 240 10.98 2.53 -8.80
CA ASP A 240 11.05 2.63 -7.35
C ASP A 240 9.68 2.62 -6.67
N PHE A 241 8.61 2.38 -7.43
CA PHE A 241 7.23 2.40 -6.95
C PHE A 241 6.50 1.09 -7.23
N ASP A 242 5.46 0.83 -6.44
CA ASP A 242 4.67 -0.40 -6.49
C ASP A 242 3.38 -0.21 -7.30
N ILE A 243 2.85 1.02 -7.36
CA ILE A 243 1.61 1.38 -8.07
C ILE A 243 1.80 2.72 -8.77
N LEU A 244 1.33 2.82 -10.01
CA LEU A 244 1.26 4.07 -10.76
C LEU A 244 -0.18 4.61 -10.79
N ILE A 245 -0.34 5.90 -10.55
CA ILE A 245 -1.61 6.61 -10.70
C ILE A 245 -1.44 7.65 -11.80
N ASP A 246 -2.19 7.45 -12.88
CA ASP A 246 -2.21 8.35 -14.03
C ASP A 246 -3.26 9.44 -13.80
N CYS A 247 -2.76 10.64 -13.50
CA CYS A 247 -3.57 11.85 -13.33
C CYS A 247 -3.27 12.87 -14.45
N THR A 248 -2.80 12.39 -15.61
CA THR A 248 -2.40 13.22 -16.75
C THR A 248 -3.59 13.60 -17.63
N ASP A 249 -3.48 14.74 -18.30
CA ASP A 249 -4.54 15.37 -19.08
C ASP A 249 -4.33 15.29 -20.60
N ASN A 250 -3.24 14.65 -21.05
CA ASN A 250 -2.88 14.52 -22.45
C ASN A 250 -2.60 13.07 -22.84
N PHE A 251 -2.86 12.72 -24.10
CA PHE A 251 -2.74 11.35 -24.58
C PHE A 251 -1.30 10.83 -24.56
N THR A 252 -0.32 11.65 -24.98
CA THR A 252 1.10 11.25 -25.03
C THR A 252 1.57 10.69 -23.69
N ALA A 253 1.28 11.39 -22.59
CA ALA A 253 1.64 10.93 -21.26
C ALA A 253 0.90 9.63 -20.88
N ARG A 254 -0.40 9.50 -21.17
CA ARG A 254 -1.19 8.27 -20.87
C ARG A 254 -0.60 7.03 -21.54
N TYR A 255 -0.22 7.13 -22.81
CA TYR A 255 0.43 6.03 -23.53
C TYR A 255 1.80 5.70 -22.93
N LEU A 256 2.61 6.70 -22.60
CA LEU A 256 3.91 6.48 -21.98
C LEU A 256 3.79 5.83 -20.60
N VAL A 257 2.84 6.27 -19.76
CA VAL A 257 2.55 5.64 -18.46
C VAL A 257 2.19 4.17 -18.66
N ASN A 258 1.29 3.87 -19.61
CA ASN A 258 0.90 2.51 -19.94
C ASN A 258 2.09 1.64 -20.37
N ASP A 259 2.91 2.13 -21.28
CA ASP A 259 4.01 1.37 -21.87
C ASP A 259 5.12 1.12 -20.84
N THR A 260 5.38 2.10 -19.99
CA THR A 260 6.28 1.99 -18.85
C THR A 260 5.77 0.98 -17.82
N ALA A 261 4.48 1.05 -17.49
CA ALA A 261 3.86 0.14 -16.53
C ALA A 261 3.91 -1.32 -16.97
N ILE A 262 3.66 -1.59 -18.27
CA ILE A 262 3.78 -2.94 -18.84
C ILE A 262 5.22 -3.43 -18.74
N THR A 263 6.18 -2.57 -19.10
CA THR A 263 7.61 -2.91 -19.06
C THR A 263 8.07 -3.28 -17.64
N LEU A 264 7.55 -2.58 -16.63
CA LEU A 264 7.88 -2.80 -15.21
C LEU A 264 6.91 -3.76 -14.49
N ASN A 265 5.89 -4.27 -15.18
CA ASN A 265 4.80 -5.06 -14.60
C ASN A 265 4.12 -4.38 -13.39
N LEU A 266 3.82 -3.09 -13.51
CA LEU A 266 3.19 -2.28 -12.47
C LEU A 266 1.69 -2.04 -12.76
N PRO A 267 0.81 -2.13 -11.76
CA PRO A 267 -0.59 -1.73 -11.92
C PRO A 267 -0.72 -0.23 -12.16
N VAL A 268 -1.67 0.15 -13.00
CA VAL A 268 -2.00 1.57 -13.29
C VAL A 268 -3.44 1.85 -12.91
N ILE A 269 -3.64 2.89 -12.11
CA ILE A 269 -4.96 3.43 -11.82
C ILE A 269 -5.14 4.68 -12.68
N HIS A 270 -5.84 4.50 -13.80
CA HIS A 270 -6.06 5.52 -14.80
C HIS A 270 -7.24 6.42 -14.43
N GLY A 271 -7.06 7.73 -14.53
CA GLY A 271 -8.10 8.73 -14.37
C GLY A 271 -8.27 9.57 -15.65
N ALA A 272 -9.50 9.83 -16.04
CA ALA A 272 -9.83 10.74 -17.12
C ALA A 272 -11.07 11.57 -16.78
N VAL A 273 -11.14 12.78 -17.29
CA VAL A 273 -12.30 13.68 -17.13
C VAL A 273 -12.58 14.40 -18.43
N PHE A 274 -13.86 14.64 -18.69
CA PHE A 274 -14.31 15.42 -19.84
C PHE A 274 -15.65 16.06 -19.49
N GLN A 275 -15.71 17.40 -19.49
CA GLN A 275 -16.92 18.16 -19.16
C GLN A 275 -17.53 17.77 -17.80
N PHE A 276 -18.64 17.01 -17.82
CA PHE A 276 -19.39 16.54 -16.65
C PHE A 276 -19.21 15.05 -16.37
N GLU A 277 -18.32 14.38 -17.09
CA GLU A 277 -18.03 12.97 -16.91
C GLU A 277 -16.61 12.74 -16.42
N GLY A 278 -16.46 11.71 -15.60
CA GLY A 278 -15.18 11.27 -15.10
C GLY A 278 -15.09 9.75 -15.12
N GLN A 279 -13.88 9.22 -15.30
CA GLN A 279 -13.61 7.80 -15.35
C GLN A 279 -12.42 7.46 -14.46
N VAL A 280 -12.55 6.38 -13.68
CA VAL A 280 -11.43 5.68 -13.04
C VAL A 280 -11.39 4.24 -13.52
N ALA A 281 -10.22 3.74 -13.89
CA ALA A 281 -10.04 2.37 -14.33
C ALA A 281 -8.77 1.74 -13.76
N LEU A 282 -8.82 0.43 -13.48
CA LEU A 282 -7.64 -0.35 -13.11
C LEU A 282 -7.11 -1.12 -14.32
N LEU A 283 -5.88 -0.80 -14.70
CA LEU A 283 -5.19 -1.34 -15.86
C LEU A 283 -3.91 -2.05 -15.43
N ASN A 284 -3.43 -2.96 -16.29
CA ASN A 284 -2.18 -3.70 -16.10
C ASN A 284 -2.04 -4.37 -14.72
N HIS A 285 -3.14 -4.90 -14.19
CA HIS A 285 -3.18 -5.60 -12.91
C HIS A 285 -3.77 -6.99 -13.09
N GLY A 286 -3.09 -8.01 -12.56
CA GLY A 286 -3.41 -9.41 -12.82
C GLY A 286 -3.47 -9.70 -14.32
N HIS A 287 -4.53 -10.38 -14.78
CA HIS A 287 -4.77 -10.62 -16.21
C HIS A 287 -5.58 -9.50 -16.90
N GLY A 288 -5.76 -8.35 -16.25
CA GLY A 288 -6.56 -7.22 -16.72
C GLY A 288 -5.95 -6.43 -17.90
N PRO A 289 -6.77 -5.74 -18.71
CA PRO A 289 -6.31 -5.00 -19.89
C PRO A 289 -5.30 -3.91 -19.56
N CYS A 290 -4.45 -3.57 -20.53
CA CYS A 290 -3.68 -2.34 -20.52
C CYS A 290 -4.45 -1.23 -21.27
N TYR A 291 -3.97 0.02 -21.22
CA TYR A 291 -4.58 1.15 -21.93
C TYR A 291 -4.71 0.88 -23.44
N ARG A 292 -3.66 0.30 -24.04
CA ARG A 292 -3.63 -0.07 -25.47
C ARG A 292 -4.61 -1.18 -25.87
N CYS A 293 -5.13 -1.96 -24.92
CA CYS A 293 -6.22 -2.89 -25.24
C CYS A 293 -7.50 -2.14 -25.63
N ILE A 294 -7.73 -0.99 -25.00
CA ILE A 294 -8.92 -0.15 -25.15
C ILE A 294 -8.70 0.86 -26.28
N TYR A 295 -7.56 1.54 -26.26
CA TYR A 295 -7.16 2.58 -27.23
C TYR A 295 -5.84 2.17 -27.90
N PRO A 296 -5.87 1.47 -29.05
CA PRO A 296 -4.68 0.82 -29.61
C PRO A 296 -3.58 1.78 -30.05
N GLU A 297 -4.00 2.86 -30.68
CA GLU A 297 -3.13 3.85 -31.29
C GLU A 297 -3.43 5.22 -30.70
N SER A 298 -2.35 5.96 -30.42
CA SER A 298 -2.50 7.35 -29.96
C SER A 298 -3.15 8.16 -31.07
N PRO A 299 -4.19 8.96 -30.76
CA PRO A 299 -4.70 9.92 -31.73
C PRO A 299 -3.58 10.89 -32.12
N PRO A 300 -3.58 11.42 -33.36
CA PRO A 300 -2.65 12.47 -33.77
C PRO A 300 -2.74 13.67 -32.84
N SER A 301 -1.61 14.27 -32.48
CA SER A 301 -1.52 15.38 -31.51
C SER A 301 -2.34 16.61 -31.92
N GLU A 302 -2.66 16.76 -33.20
CA GLU A 302 -3.38 17.89 -33.79
C GLU A 302 -4.92 17.78 -33.64
N ILE A 303 -5.44 16.59 -33.36
CA ILE A 303 -6.89 16.28 -33.41
C ILE A 303 -7.49 16.07 -32.01
N ALA A 304 -6.64 15.98 -31.00
CA ALA A 304 -7.02 15.66 -29.63
C ALA A 304 -7.14 16.95 -28.79
N PRO A 305 -8.36 17.44 -28.49
CA PRO A 305 -8.50 18.57 -27.59
C PRO A 305 -7.98 18.21 -26.20
N THR A 306 -7.29 19.16 -25.56
CA THR A 306 -6.89 19.01 -24.16
C THR A 306 -8.09 19.18 -23.23
N CYS A 307 -8.03 18.62 -22.01
CA CYS A 307 -9.07 18.85 -21.01
C CYS A 307 -9.27 20.35 -20.70
N SER A 308 -8.24 21.18 -20.91
CA SER A 308 -8.29 22.64 -20.81
C SER A 308 -9.14 23.31 -21.90
N GLU A 309 -9.26 22.71 -23.08
CA GLU A 309 -10.02 23.28 -24.21
C GLU A 309 -11.50 22.91 -24.16
N ALA A 310 -11.84 21.72 -23.64
CA ALA A 310 -13.23 21.26 -23.52
C ALA A 310 -13.95 21.79 -22.27
N GLY A 311 -13.20 22.26 -21.27
CA GLY A 311 -13.72 22.65 -19.96
C GLY A 311 -14.07 21.45 -19.08
N VAL A 312 -14.00 21.64 -17.75
CA VAL A 312 -14.36 20.63 -16.75
C VAL A 312 -14.89 21.32 -15.49
N ILE A 313 -16.01 20.83 -14.95
CA ILE A 313 -16.50 21.30 -13.65
C ILE A 313 -15.59 20.76 -12.55
N GLY A 314 -15.04 21.63 -11.70
CA GLY A 314 -13.93 21.30 -10.79
C GLY A 314 -14.18 20.14 -9.83
N VAL A 315 -15.44 19.84 -9.50
CA VAL A 315 -15.81 18.73 -8.61
C VAL A 315 -15.59 17.35 -9.26
N VAL A 316 -15.73 17.22 -10.58
CA VAL A 316 -15.59 15.93 -11.29
C VAL A 316 -14.17 15.35 -11.13
N PRO A 317 -13.08 16.08 -11.43
CA PRO A 317 -11.73 15.56 -11.16
C PRO A 317 -11.47 15.37 -9.66
N GLY A 318 -12.13 16.14 -8.80
CA GLY A 318 -12.18 15.93 -7.34
C GLY A 318 -12.63 14.51 -6.96
N VAL A 319 -13.80 14.11 -7.47
CA VAL A 319 -14.40 12.80 -7.25
C VAL A 319 -13.52 11.70 -7.83
N ILE A 320 -13.08 11.84 -9.08
CA ILE A 320 -12.26 10.81 -9.75
C ILE A 320 -10.92 10.62 -9.05
N GLY A 321 -10.20 11.69 -8.69
CA GLY A 321 -8.93 11.57 -7.98
C GLY A 321 -9.06 10.91 -6.61
N THR A 322 -10.17 11.17 -5.91
CA THR A 322 -10.49 10.46 -4.65
C THR A 322 -10.75 8.96 -4.90
N LEU A 323 -11.45 8.62 -5.97
CA LEU A 323 -11.67 7.22 -6.36
C LEU A 323 -10.37 6.53 -6.83
N GLN A 324 -9.44 7.26 -7.44
CA GLN A 324 -8.09 6.76 -7.75
C GLN A 324 -7.35 6.39 -6.46
N ALA A 325 -7.33 7.29 -5.46
CA ALA A 325 -6.72 7.00 -4.15
C ALA A 325 -7.39 5.81 -3.45
N ALA A 326 -8.72 5.74 -3.45
CA ALA A 326 -9.46 4.62 -2.88
C ALA A 326 -9.12 3.29 -3.57
N THR A 327 -8.92 3.29 -4.89
CA THR A 327 -8.50 2.10 -5.63
C THR A 327 -7.08 1.68 -5.24
N ALA A 328 -6.16 2.64 -5.10
CA ALA A 328 -4.79 2.35 -4.69
C ALA A 328 -4.72 1.76 -3.29
N ILE A 329 -5.47 2.32 -2.35
CA ILE A 329 -5.58 1.81 -0.97
C ILE A 329 -6.10 0.37 -0.98
N LYS A 330 -7.14 0.05 -1.74
CA LYS A 330 -7.63 -1.34 -1.85
C LYS A 330 -6.57 -2.30 -2.37
N LEU A 331 -5.79 -1.91 -3.38
CA LEU A 331 -4.69 -2.73 -3.90
C LEU A 331 -3.61 -2.96 -2.84
N VAL A 332 -3.20 -1.92 -2.11
CA VAL A 332 -2.18 -2.06 -1.05
C VAL A 332 -2.64 -2.94 0.10
N LEU A 333 -3.95 -2.94 0.38
CA LEU A 333 -4.55 -3.77 1.43
C LEU A 333 -4.75 -5.24 0.99
N ASP A 334 -4.44 -5.57 -0.28
CA ASP A 334 -4.73 -6.86 -0.91
C ASP A 334 -6.23 -7.21 -0.91
N LEU A 335 -7.09 -6.20 -1.02
CA LEU A 335 -8.53 -6.41 -1.17
C LEU A 335 -8.86 -6.78 -2.62
N ASP A 336 -9.93 -7.56 -2.80
CA ASP A 336 -10.37 -7.95 -4.14
C ASP A 336 -10.81 -6.72 -4.94
N VAL A 337 -10.08 -6.46 -6.02
CA VAL A 337 -10.38 -5.40 -6.99
C VAL A 337 -10.43 -6.03 -8.37
N GLU A 338 -11.62 -6.03 -8.97
CA GLU A 338 -11.84 -6.65 -10.28
C GLU A 338 -10.85 -6.11 -11.34
N PRO A 339 -10.01 -6.98 -11.93
CA PRO A 339 -9.11 -6.57 -13.00
C PRO A 339 -9.86 -5.99 -14.19
N GLY A 340 -9.42 -4.81 -14.65
CA GLY A 340 -10.05 -4.12 -15.77
C GLY A 340 -11.37 -3.43 -15.43
N PHE A 341 -11.72 -3.24 -14.15
CA PHE A 341 -12.90 -2.44 -13.85
C PHE A 341 -12.72 -1.00 -14.37
N SER A 342 -13.82 -0.42 -14.81
CA SER A 342 -13.97 0.99 -15.16
C SER A 342 -15.22 1.51 -14.47
N LEU A 343 -15.07 2.52 -13.63
CA LEU A 343 -16.16 3.22 -12.99
C LEU A 343 -16.26 4.62 -13.61
N ILE A 344 -17.44 4.96 -14.12
CA ILE A 344 -17.74 6.24 -14.75
C ILE A 344 -18.70 6.99 -13.83
N TYR A 345 -18.40 8.26 -13.59
CA TYR A 345 -19.25 9.20 -12.87
C TYR A 345 -19.90 10.16 -13.88
N HIS A 346 -21.23 10.23 -13.86
CA HIS A 346 -22.04 11.13 -14.67
C HIS A 346 -22.59 12.24 -13.77
N ALA A 347 -21.93 13.39 -13.74
CA ALA A 347 -22.21 14.43 -12.75
C ALA A 347 -23.53 15.19 -12.96
N LEU A 348 -24.10 15.16 -14.17
CA LEU A 348 -25.41 15.76 -14.43
C LEU A 348 -26.56 14.91 -13.89
N ASP A 349 -26.36 13.61 -13.80
CA ASP A 349 -27.39 12.63 -13.43
C ASP A 349 -27.17 12.04 -12.02
N ASP A 350 -26.14 12.50 -11.31
CA ASP A 350 -25.67 11.95 -10.02
C ASP A 350 -25.48 10.42 -10.04
N ALA A 351 -25.04 9.87 -11.18
CA ALA A 351 -25.03 8.44 -11.43
C ALA A 351 -23.62 7.87 -11.58
N PHE A 352 -23.47 6.60 -11.18
CA PHE A 352 -22.27 5.80 -11.42
C PHE A 352 -22.58 4.61 -12.32
N SER A 353 -21.76 4.39 -13.35
CA SER A 353 -21.81 3.18 -14.15
C SER A 353 -20.50 2.40 -14.06
N LYS A 354 -20.59 1.11 -13.75
CA LYS A 354 -19.43 0.20 -13.68
C LYS A 354 -19.42 -0.71 -14.91
N ARG A 355 -18.26 -0.83 -15.56
CA ARG A 355 -18.04 -1.72 -16.72
C ARG A 355 -16.75 -2.51 -16.52
N LYS A 356 -16.64 -3.63 -17.22
CA LYS A 356 -15.43 -4.45 -17.28
C LYS A 356 -14.76 -4.28 -18.63
N LEU A 357 -13.57 -3.69 -18.62
CA LEU A 357 -12.70 -3.58 -19.78
C LEU A 357 -12.07 -4.95 -20.05
N ARG A 358 -11.95 -5.30 -21.33
CA ARG A 358 -11.42 -6.61 -21.75
C ARG A 358 -10.05 -6.46 -22.38
N ALA A 359 -9.16 -7.40 -22.04
CA ALA A 359 -7.89 -7.52 -22.73
C ALA A 359 -8.12 -7.85 -24.20
N ARG A 360 -7.35 -7.21 -25.08
CA ARG A 360 -7.33 -7.51 -26.51
C ARG A 360 -6.32 -8.62 -26.78
N ALA A 361 -6.72 -9.66 -27.50
CA ALA A 361 -5.88 -10.82 -27.80
C ALA A 361 -4.57 -10.42 -28.51
N ASN A 362 -4.67 -9.53 -29.50
CA ASN A 362 -3.54 -9.06 -30.30
C ASN A 362 -3.00 -7.71 -29.81
N CYS A 363 -3.04 -7.47 -28.49
CA CYS A 363 -2.43 -6.25 -27.94
C CYS A 363 -0.92 -6.31 -28.12
N THR A 364 -0.32 -5.29 -28.74
CA THR A 364 1.13 -5.18 -28.97
C THR A 364 1.92 -5.39 -27.67
N CYS A 365 1.43 -4.81 -26.57
CA CYS A 365 2.01 -4.93 -25.23
C CYS A 365 1.99 -6.34 -24.61
N ARG A 366 1.21 -7.28 -25.16
CA ARG A 366 1.09 -8.66 -24.65
C ARG A 366 1.79 -9.68 -25.53
N SER A 367 2.33 -9.26 -26.68
CA SER A 367 2.95 -10.14 -27.68
C SER A 367 4.39 -10.55 -27.35
N GLY A 368 4.94 -10.13 -26.20
CA GLY A 368 6.25 -10.56 -25.71
C GLY A 368 7.46 -10.00 -26.48
N ASN A 369 7.24 -9.22 -27.54
CA ASN A 369 8.31 -8.66 -28.37
C ASN A 369 8.42 -7.14 -28.19
N GLU A 370 9.63 -6.73 -27.81
CA GLU A 370 10.20 -5.37 -27.82
C GLU A 370 9.68 -4.38 -26.77
N THR A 371 10.62 -3.64 -26.18
CA THR A 371 10.38 -2.49 -25.32
C THR A 371 9.42 -1.54 -26.01
N VAL A 372 8.22 -1.35 -25.45
CA VAL A 372 7.15 -0.54 -26.06
C VAL A 372 7.49 0.97 -26.01
N ILE A 373 8.48 1.34 -25.21
CA ILE A 373 8.96 2.72 -25.11
C ILE A 373 9.83 3.03 -26.34
N PRO A 374 9.51 4.07 -27.13
CA PRO A 374 10.34 4.48 -28.25
C PRO A 374 11.77 4.74 -27.76
N LYS A 375 12.77 4.19 -28.46
CA LYS A 375 14.16 4.59 -28.24
C LYS A 375 14.27 6.07 -28.64
N VAL A 376 14.77 6.89 -27.71
CA VAL A 376 15.00 8.33 -27.90
C VAL A 376 15.92 8.58 -29.08
#